data_AF-A0A9D2N0A2-F1
#
_entry.id   AF-A0A9D2N0A2-F1
#
_cell.length_a   1.000
_cell.length_b   1.000
_cell.length_c   1.000
_cell.angle_alpha   90.00
_cell.angle_beta   90.00
_cell.angle_gamma   90.00
#
_symmetry.space_group_name_H-M   'P 1'
#
loop_
_entity.id
_entity.type
_entity.pdbx_description
1 polymer ?
#
loop_
_entity_poly.entity_id
_entity_poly.type
_entity_poly.pdbx_seq_one_letter_code
_entity_poly.pdbx_strand_id
1 'polypeptide(L)'
;MRGKIVKGIGGFYYVDNGKNKVYACRAKGIFRKQDIKPLVGDNVEFTILDETDAEGNVDAILPRKNALIRPAAANVDQALVVFALTHPAPNLNLLDRFLVMMEREQVPVIICFNKADLAGEEEMEAYRAVYEKAGYPVRIISAKEEDGVEAVRSLMRGKTTVLAGPSGVGKSTLTNAIHPQASMETGDISRKIERGKHTTRHSELFFLEEGTYMMDTPGFSSIFPPDMEADELKGYFPEFARFEDGCRFLGCVHVGERDCGVKDAVNQGEVSISRYENYVLMYEELKNRRRY
;
A
#
# COMPACT_ATOMS: atom_id res chain seq x y z
N MET A 1 14.45 8.69 24.65
CA MET A 1 14.91 8.70 23.24
C MET A 1 13.72 8.57 22.31
N ARG A 2 13.86 8.90 21.02
CA ARG A 2 12.82 8.65 20.01
C ARG A 2 13.18 7.42 19.19
N GLY A 3 12.16 6.69 18.77
CA GLY A 3 12.31 5.53 17.90
C GLY A 3 11.02 5.19 17.18
N LYS A 4 11.05 4.11 16.40
CA LYS A 4 9.91 3.60 15.64
C LYS A 4 9.64 2.15 15.99
N ILE A 5 8.40 1.79 16.29
CA ILE A 5 8.02 0.38 16.50
C ILE A 5 8.14 -0.37 15.18
N VAL A 6 9.08 -1.30 15.06
CA VAL A 6 9.30 -2.09 13.83
C VAL A 6 8.60 -3.44 13.87
N LYS A 7 8.29 -3.97 15.07
CA LYS A 7 7.66 -5.29 15.23
C LYS A 7 6.91 -5.38 16.56
N GLY A 8 5.80 -6.12 16.58
CA GLY A 8 5.02 -6.38 17.80
C GLY A 8 4.71 -7.86 17.99
N ILE A 9 5.19 -8.47 19.08
CA ILE A 9 5.01 -9.90 19.39
C ILE A 9 4.76 -10.07 20.90
N GLY A 10 3.68 -10.75 21.27
CA GLY A 10 3.48 -11.23 22.65
C GLY A 10 3.49 -10.14 23.74
N GLY A 11 3.13 -8.89 23.40
CA GLY A 11 3.18 -7.75 24.34
C GLY A 11 4.52 -7.02 24.39
N PHE A 12 5.52 -7.49 23.64
CA PHE A 12 6.76 -6.77 23.36
C PHE A 12 6.63 -5.97 22.06
N TYR A 13 7.23 -4.78 22.08
CA TYR A 13 7.32 -3.87 20.96
C TYR A 13 8.80 -3.61 20.70
N TYR A 14 9.26 -4.01 19.52
CA TYR A 14 10.65 -3.82 19.12
C TYR A 14 10.77 -2.42 18.51
N VAL A 15 11.60 -1.58 19.12
CA VAL A 15 11.76 -0.17 18.75
C VAL A 15 13.13 0.02 18.13
N ASP A 16 13.16 0.42 16.85
CA ASP A 16 14.38 0.89 16.21
C ASP A 16 14.68 2.33 16.65
N ASN A 17 15.92 2.61 17.01
CA ASN A 17 16.37 3.93 17.46
C ASN A 17 16.72 4.90 16.32
N GLY A 18 16.43 4.54 15.06
CA GLY A 18 16.78 5.29 13.86
C GLY A 18 18.20 5.04 13.35
N LYS A 19 19.01 4.24 14.06
CA LYS A 19 20.40 3.91 13.72
C LYS A 19 20.62 2.41 13.57
N ASN A 20 19.60 1.69 13.12
CA ASN A 20 19.61 0.23 12.95
C ASN A 20 19.92 -0.55 14.25
N LYS A 21 19.55 0.00 15.40
CA LYS A 21 19.62 -0.71 16.69
C LYS A 21 18.23 -0.81 17.28
N VAL A 22 17.82 -2.05 17.49
CA VAL A 22 16.47 -2.42 17.93
C VAL A 22 16.48 -2.80 19.40
N TYR A 23 15.55 -2.23 20.16
CA TYR A 23 15.35 -2.52 21.58
C TYR A 23 14.04 -3.26 21.80
N ALA A 24 14.07 -4.35 22.55
CA ALA A 24 12.88 -5.07 23.00
C ALA A 24 12.21 -4.26 24.13
N CYS A 25 11.13 -3.55 23.79
CA CYS A 25 10.45 -2.68 24.73
C CYS A 25 9.13 -3.27 25.25
N ARG A 26 8.82 -2.99 26.51
CA ARG A 26 7.47 -3.21 27.05
C ARG A 26 6.67 -1.92 27.02
N ALA A 27 5.38 -2.04 26.71
CA ALA A 27 4.46 -0.92 26.77
C ALA A 27 3.99 -0.72 28.22
N LYS A 28 4.06 0.51 28.73
CA LYS A 28 3.53 0.83 30.07
C LYS A 28 2.03 0.49 30.14
N GLY A 29 1.58 -0.03 31.29
CA GLY A 29 0.18 -0.39 31.50
C GLY A 29 -0.82 0.77 31.35
N ILE A 30 -0.33 2.01 31.33
CA ILE A 30 -1.13 3.22 31.08
C ILE A 30 -1.80 3.19 29.70
N PHE A 31 -1.16 2.61 28.68
CA PHE A 31 -1.75 2.53 27.33
C PHE A 31 -3.02 1.67 27.30
N ARG A 32 -3.05 0.58 28.09
CA ARG A 32 -4.28 -0.23 28.27
C ARG A 32 -5.39 0.54 28.96
N LYS A 33 -5.05 1.42 29.91
CA LYS A 33 -6.04 2.27 30.60
C LYS A 33 -6.60 3.37 29.70
N GLN A 34 -5.82 3.81 28.71
CA GLN A 34 -6.21 4.86 27.74
C GLN A 34 -6.78 4.27 26.44
N ASP A 35 -6.96 2.95 26.36
CA ASP A 35 -7.37 2.22 25.15
C ASP A 35 -6.48 2.49 23.91
N ILE A 36 -5.22 2.84 24.15
CA ILE A 36 -4.24 3.06 23.09
C ILE A 36 -3.51 1.76 22.82
N LYS A 37 -3.75 1.16 21.65
CA LYS A 37 -3.00 -0.01 21.18
C LYS A 37 -1.79 0.45 20.35
N PRO A 38 -0.54 0.17 20.78
CA PRO A 38 0.62 0.44 19.95
C PRO A 38 0.60 -0.39 18.67
N LEU A 39 0.97 0.24 17.55
CA LEU A 39 1.00 -0.33 16.21
C LEU A 39 2.44 -0.30 15.67
N VAL A 40 2.71 -1.21 14.72
CA VAL A 40 3.95 -1.13 13.95
C VAL A 40 3.95 0.14 13.11
N GLY A 41 5.06 0.85 13.09
CA GLY A 41 5.22 2.16 12.47
C GLY A 41 4.94 3.35 13.40
N ASP A 42 4.43 3.12 14.62
CA ASP A 42 4.31 4.19 15.63
C ASP A 42 5.68 4.79 15.94
N ASN A 43 5.74 6.12 15.90
CA ASN A 43 6.87 6.86 16.46
C ASN A 43 6.66 6.95 17.97
N VAL A 44 7.68 6.62 18.75
CA VAL A 44 7.58 6.51 20.20
C VAL A 44 8.71 7.24 20.91
N GLU A 45 8.43 7.66 22.13
CA GLU A 45 9.46 7.95 23.11
C GLU A 45 9.68 6.71 23.96
N PHE A 46 10.94 6.30 24.12
CA PHE A 46 11.31 5.13 24.90
C PHE A 46 12.57 5.38 25.72
N THR A 47 12.67 4.67 26.84
CA THR A 47 13.82 4.67 27.75
C THR A 47 14.51 3.33 27.65
N ILE A 48 15.83 3.37 27.49
CA ILE A 48 16.67 2.16 27.51
C ILE A 48 16.88 1.76 28.97
N LEU A 49 16.59 0.50 29.27
CA LEU A 49 16.79 -0.08 30.59
C LEU A 49 18.12 -0.81 30.67
N ASP A 50 18.48 -1.52 29.60
CA ASP A 50 19.73 -2.25 29.47
C ASP A 50 20.29 -2.10 28.05
N GLU A 51 21.52 -1.60 27.93
CA GLU A 51 22.19 -1.45 26.64
C GLU A 51 22.84 -2.73 26.12
N THR A 52 23.20 -3.65 27.01
CA THR A 52 23.83 -4.93 26.69
C THR A 52 22.79 -5.89 26.13
N ASP A 53 21.64 -5.99 26.79
CA ASP A 53 20.54 -6.86 26.39
C ASP A 53 19.54 -6.18 25.44
N ALA A 54 19.77 -4.91 25.11
CA ALA A 54 18.91 -4.08 24.26
C ALA A 54 17.44 -4.07 24.74
N GLU A 55 17.24 -3.82 26.04
CA GLU A 55 15.91 -3.75 26.65
C GLU A 55 15.47 -2.31 26.89
N GLY A 56 14.16 -2.06 26.80
CA GLY A 56 13.59 -0.73 27.01
C GLY A 56 12.14 -0.70 27.47
N ASN A 57 11.63 0.50 27.67
CA ASN A 57 10.22 0.76 27.94
C ASN A 57 9.70 1.84 27.00
N VAL A 58 8.54 1.60 26.39
CA VAL A 58 7.81 2.64 25.65
C VAL A 58 7.17 3.58 26.66
N ASP A 59 7.58 4.84 26.63
CA ASP A 59 7.13 5.89 27.54
C ASP A 59 5.90 6.61 26.99
N ALA A 60 5.91 6.92 25.69
CA ALA A 60 4.82 7.60 25.00
C ALA A 60 4.75 7.18 23.53
N ILE A 61 3.54 7.24 22.97
CA ILE A 61 3.31 7.11 21.53
C ILE A 61 3.03 8.50 20.99
N LEU A 62 3.77 8.91 19.96
CA LEU A 62 3.64 10.21 19.33
C LEU A 62 2.42 10.22 18.38
N PRO A 63 1.85 11.40 18.06
CA PRO A 63 0.70 11.51 17.17
C PRO A 63 0.91 10.79 15.85
N ARG A 64 -0.11 10.02 15.43
CA ARG A 64 -0.12 9.31 14.16
C ARG A 64 -0.57 10.27 13.06
N LYS A 65 0.11 10.24 11.91
CA LYS A 65 -0.40 10.90 10.69
C LYS A 65 -1.50 10.08 9.99
N ASN A 66 -1.41 8.75 10.07
CA ASN A 66 -2.38 7.79 9.52
C ASN A 66 -2.24 6.44 10.23
N ALA A 67 -3.25 5.58 10.07
CA ALA A 67 -3.26 4.23 10.62
C ALA A 67 -4.03 3.28 9.69
N LEU A 68 -3.30 2.42 8.98
CA LEU A 68 -3.89 1.39 8.13
C LEU A 68 -4.49 0.26 8.98
N ILE A 69 -5.63 -0.25 8.53
CA ILE A 69 -6.30 -1.40 9.17
C ILE A 69 -5.66 -2.72 8.70
N ARG A 70 -5.28 -2.82 7.43
CA ARG A 70 -4.73 -4.05 6.81
C ARG A 70 -3.64 -3.70 5.78
N PRO A 71 -2.34 -3.92 6.08
CA PRO A 71 -1.78 -4.35 7.37
C PRO A 71 -2.06 -3.33 8.49
N ALA A 72 -2.03 -3.77 9.75
CA ALA A 72 -2.15 -2.86 10.88
C ALA A 72 -0.84 -2.09 11.07
N ALA A 73 -0.77 -0.87 10.52
CA ALA A 73 0.44 -0.06 10.50
C ALA A 73 0.14 1.43 10.66
N ALA A 74 0.99 2.16 11.37
CA ALA A 74 0.89 3.60 11.54
C ALA A 74 2.01 4.34 10.81
N ASN A 75 1.77 5.62 10.51
CA ASN A 75 2.76 6.53 9.92
C ASN A 75 3.36 6.03 8.61
N VAL A 76 2.53 5.49 7.73
CA VAL A 76 2.91 5.08 6.37
C VAL A 76 3.00 6.31 5.47
N ASP A 77 4.14 6.50 4.79
CA ASP A 77 4.37 7.63 3.87
C ASP A 77 3.82 7.37 2.48
N GLN A 78 3.87 6.12 2.03
CA GLN A 78 3.42 5.74 0.70
C GLN A 78 3.19 4.23 0.62
N ALA A 79 2.39 3.82 -0.37
CA ALA A 79 2.29 2.44 -0.79
C ALA A 79 3.01 2.26 -2.14
N LEU A 80 3.78 1.20 -2.27
CA LEU A 80 4.31 0.71 -3.53
C LEU A 80 3.53 -0.53 -3.93
N VAL A 81 2.63 -0.40 -4.91
CA VAL A 81 1.80 -1.51 -5.37
C VAL A 81 2.44 -2.16 -6.59
N VAL A 82 2.77 -3.45 -6.46
CA VAL A 82 3.48 -4.22 -7.48
C VAL A 82 2.52 -5.12 -8.24
N PHE A 83 2.51 -4.99 -9.56
CA PHE A 83 1.83 -5.90 -10.49
C PHE A 83 2.82 -6.40 -11.54
N ALA A 84 2.64 -7.60 -12.06
CA ALA A 84 3.40 -8.06 -13.22
C ALA A 84 2.72 -7.54 -14.49
N LEU A 85 3.52 -7.24 -15.53
CA LEU A 85 2.98 -6.83 -16.84
C LEU A 85 2.28 -7.98 -17.58
N THR A 86 2.84 -9.20 -17.50
CA THR A 86 2.35 -10.33 -18.30
C THR A 86 2.03 -11.58 -17.49
N HIS A 87 2.92 -12.01 -16.59
CA HIS A 87 2.77 -13.28 -15.89
C HIS A 87 2.82 -13.10 -14.36
N PRO A 88 1.68 -13.13 -13.65
CA PRO A 88 0.31 -13.17 -14.18
C PRO A 88 -0.09 -11.84 -14.82
N ALA A 89 -1.08 -11.89 -15.73
CA ALA A 89 -1.62 -10.68 -16.34
C ALA A 89 -2.21 -9.77 -15.24
N PRO A 90 -2.00 -8.45 -15.30
CA PRO A 90 -2.39 -7.55 -14.23
C PRO A 90 -3.92 -7.50 -14.15
N ASN A 91 -4.45 -7.91 -13.00
CA ASN A 91 -5.86 -7.71 -12.70
C ASN A 91 -6.08 -6.23 -12.34
N LEU A 92 -6.43 -5.42 -13.34
CA LEU A 92 -6.62 -3.97 -13.17
C LEU A 92 -7.77 -3.64 -12.22
N ASN A 93 -8.82 -4.46 -12.17
CA ASN A 93 -9.89 -4.26 -11.19
C ASN A 93 -9.39 -4.36 -9.75
N LEU A 94 -8.48 -5.31 -9.49
CA LEU A 94 -7.86 -5.47 -8.19
C LEU A 94 -6.90 -4.33 -7.85
N LEU A 95 -6.16 -3.81 -8.84
CA LEU A 95 -5.34 -2.60 -8.69
C LEU A 95 -6.23 -1.39 -8.34
N ASP A 96 -7.29 -1.16 -9.09
CA ASP A 96 -8.20 -0.03 -8.87
C ASP A 96 -8.84 -0.05 -7.49
N ARG A 97 -9.23 -1.23 -6.99
CA ARG A 97 -9.71 -1.39 -5.60
C ARG A 97 -8.64 -1.04 -4.56
N PHE A 98 -7.39 -1.41 -4.83
CA PHE A 98 -6.28 -1.03 -3.95
C PHE A 98 -6.06 0.48 -3.94
N LEU A 99 -6.14 1.12 -5.11
CA LEU A 99 -6.03 2.59 -5.22
C LEU A 99 -7.13 3.29 -4.43
N VAL A 100 -8.40 2.88 -4.59
CA VAL A 100 -9.52 3.42 -3.80
C VAL A 100 -9.31 3.26 -2.30
N MET A 101 -8.78 2.11 -1.86
CA MET A 101 -8.46 1.88 -0.45
C MET A 101 -7.38 2.85 0.06
N MET A 102 -6.34 3.09 -0.73
CA MET A 102 -5.25 3.99 -0.34
C MET A 102 -5.65 5.47 -0.39
N GLU A 103 -6.46 5.87 -1.36
CA GLU A 103 -7.02 7.23 -1.43
C GLU A 103 -7.89 7.54 -0.21
N ARG A 104 -8.73 6.59 0.22
CA ARG A 104 -9.52 6.72 1.45
C ARG A 104 -8.65 6.89 2.71
N GLU A 105 -7.55 6.15 2.77
CA GLU A 105 -6.59 6.20 3.89
C GLU A 105 -5.58 7.36 3.75
N GLN A 106 -5.71 8.19 2.70
CA GLN A 106 -4.83 9.31 2.37
C GLN A 106 -3.35 8.88 2.30
N VAL A 107 -3.11 7.72 1.70
CA VAL A 107 -1.76 7.18 1.48
C VAL A 107 -1.42 7.30 -0.01
N PRO A 108 -0.43 8.13 -0.39
CA PRO A 108 0.03 8.21 -1.77
C PRO A 108 0.48 6.85 -2.30
N VAL A 109 0.08 6.52 -3.54
CA VAL A 109 0.43 5.25 -4.19
C VAL A 109 1.39 5.47 -5.34
N ILE A 110 2.44 4.65 -5.40
CA ILE A 110 3.28 4.48 -6.58
C ILE A 110 2.96 3.10 -7.17
N ILE A 111 2.62 3.07 -8.46
CA ILE A 111 2.33 1.84 -9.18
C ILE A 111 3.62 1.32 -9.79
N CYS A 112 3.96 0.06 -9.51
CA CYS A 112 5.15 -0.60 -9.98
C CYS A 112 4.78 -1.81 -10.84
N PHE A 113 4.89 -1.66 -12.16
CA PHE A 113 4.77 -2.77 -13.10
C PHE A 113 6.13 -3.46 -13.23
N ASN A 114 6.19 -4.71 -12.78
CA ASN A 114 7.37 -5.55 -12.78
C ASN A 114 7.35 -6.56 -13.95
N LYS A 115 8.47 -7.25 -14.13
CA LYS A 115 8.70 -8.24 -15.21
C LYS A 115 8.67 -7.61 -16.60
N ALA A 116 9.22 -6.40 -16.72
CA ALA A 116 9.36 -5.71 -18.00
C ALA A 116 10.19 -6.52 -19.02
N ASP A 117 11.08 -7.39 -18.55
CA ASP A 117 11.82 -8.34 -19.39
C ASP A 117 10.93 -9.32 -20.18
N LEU A 118 9.64 -9.41 -19.83
CA LEU A 118 8.67 -10.32 -20.45
C LEU A 118 7.54 -9.61 -21.20
N ALA A 119 7.60 -8.28 -21.37
CA ALA A 119 6.54 -7.49 -22.01
C ALA A 119 7.07 -6.71 -23.22
N GLY A 120 6.18 -6.34 -24.14
CA GLY A 120 6.51 -5.45 -25.26
C GLY A 120 6.40 -3.98 -24.88
N GLU A 121 7.10 -3.09 -25.59
CA GLU A 121 7.10 -1.65 -25.32
C GLU A 121 5.69 -1.02 -25.44
N GLU A 122 4.90 -1.43 -26.44
CA GLU A 122 3.52 -0.95 -26.62
C GLU A 122 2.62 -1.32 -25.42
N GLU A 123 2.77 -2.52 -24.87
CA GLU A 123 2.00 -2.97 -23.70
C GLU A 123 2.40 -2.20 -22.44
N MET A 124 3.70 -2.00 -22.23
CA MET A 124 4.23 -1.18 -21.15
C MET A 124 3.67 0.23 -21.19
N GLU A 125 3.68 0.86 -22.36
CA GLU A 125 3.19 2.22 -22.54
C GLU A 125 1.67 2.31 -22.38
N ALA A 126 0.92 1.30 -22.82
CA ALA A 126 -0.52 1.24 -22.60
C ALA A 126 -0.88 1.25 -21.11
N TYR A 127 -0.22 0.44 -20.28
CA TYR A 127 -0.47 0.45 -18.83
C TYR A 127 0.00 1.75 -18.18
N ARG A 128 1.15 2.28 -18.59
CA ARG A 128 1.66 3.57 -18.09
C ARG A 128 0.66 4.69 -18.35
N ALA A 129 0.22 4.84 -19.59
CA ALA A 129 -0.65 5.92 -20.03
C ALA A 129 -1.99 5.93 -19.27
N VAL A 130 -2.54 4.75 -18.95
CA VAL A 130 -3.79 4.65 -18.17
C VAL A 130 -3.64 5.31 -16.79
N TYR A 131 -2.59 4.96 -16.05
CA TYR A 131 -2.46 5.37 -14.66
C TYR A 131 -1.74 6.70 -14.46
N GLU A 132 -0.82 7.08 -15.35
CA GLU A 132 -0.21 8.42 -15.33
C GLU A 132 -1.24 9.50 -15.66
N LYS A 133 -2.12 9.27 -16.66
CA LYS A 133 -3.28 10.15 -16.92
C LYS A 133 -4.25 10.20 -15.74
N ALA A 134 -4.32 9.13 -14.95
CA ALA A 134 -5.12 9.09 -13.74
C ALA A 134 -4.46 9.84 -12.56
N GLY A 135 -3.22 10.32 -12.71
CA GLY A 135 -2.50 11.08 -11.67
C GLY A 135 -1.58 10.24 -10.78
N TYR A 136 -1.39 8.95 -11.07
CA TYR A 136 -0.51 8.09 -10.29
C TYR A 136 0.91 8.02 -10.88
N PRO A 137 1.97 8.12 -10.06
CA PRO A 137 3.32 7.81 -10.49
C PRO A 137 3.45 6.33 -10.88
N VAL A 138 3.91 6.07 -12.11
CA VAL A 138 4.15 4.71 -12.61
C VAL A 138 5.65 4.43 -12.76
N ARG A 139 6.07 3.25 -12.32
CA ARG A 139 7.40 2.69 -12.55
C ARG A 139 7.27 1.36 -13.24
N ILE A 140 8.02 1.19 -14.32
CA ILE A 140 8.14 -0.06 -15.06
C ILE A 140 9.55 -0.56 -14.82
N ILE A 141 9.68 -1.78 -14.30
CA ILE A 141 10.96 -2.34 -13.86
C ILE A 141 11.08 -3.82 -14.26
N SER A 142 12.31 -4.31 -14.27
CA SER A 142 12.59 -5.73 -14.12
C SER A 142 13.40 -5.95 -12.86
N ALA A 143 12.74 -6.42 -11.79
CA ALA A 143 13.45 -6.78 -10.56
C ALA A 143 14.43 -7.95 -10.76
N LYS A 144 14.25 -8.76 -11.82
CA LYS A 144 15.13 -9.88 -12.17
C LYS A 144 16.42 -9.42 -12.83
N GLU A 145 16.32 -8.44 -13.71
CA GLU A 145 17.46 -7.84 -14.41
C GLU A 145 18.03 -6.62 -13.67
N GLU A 146 17.50 -6.31 -12.48
CA GLU A 146 17.77 -5.12 -11.67
C GLU A 146 17.50 -3.77 -12.36
N ASP A 147 16.85 -3.79 -13.53
CA ASP A 147 16.48 -2.61 -14.29
C ASP A 147 15.37 -1.82 -13.60
N GLY A 148 15.59 -0.51 -13.40
CA GLY A 148 14.67 0.41 -12.72
C GLY A 148 14.59 0.26 -11.19
N VAL A 149 15.29 -0.71 -10.58
CA VAL A 149 15.24 -0.94 -9.12
C VAL A 149 15.80 0.24 -8.32
N GLU A 150 16.89 0.88 -8.78
CA GLU A 150 17.47 2.03 -8.07
C GLU A 150 16.55 3.26 -8.10
N ALA A 151 15.75 3.43 -9.15
CA ALA A 151 14.73 4.48 -9.21
C ALA A 151 13.64 4.24 -8.16
N VAL A 152 13.24 2.98 -7.94
CA VAL A 152 12.31 2.60 -6.87
C VAL A 152 12.94 2.84 -5.49
N ARG A 153 14.20 2.42 -5.28
CA ARG A 153 14.94 2.67 -4.02
C ARG A 153 15.00 4.17 -3.71
N SER A 154 15.30 4.99 -4.70
CA SER A 154 15.36 6.46 -4.58
C SER A 154 14.02 7.07 -4.14
N LEU A 155 12.89 6.55 -4.61
CA LEU A 155 11.55 7.00 -4.20
C LEU A 155 11.19 6.63 -2.77
N MET A 156 11.84 5.60 -2.21
CA MET A 156 11.62 5.10 -0.85
C MET A 156 12.46 5.83 0.20
N ARG A 157 13.55 6.51 -0.20
CA ARG A 157 14.48 7.14 0.76
C ARG A 157 13.76 8.14 1.67
N GLY A 158 14.04 8.06 2.97
CA GLY A 158 13.44 8.87 4.02
C GLY A 158 11.96 8.59 4.32
N LYS A 159 11.42 7.47 3.83
CA LYS A 159 9.98 7.15 3.94
C LYS A 159 9.72 5.76 4.50
N THR A 160 8.58 5.61 5.14
CA THR A 160 7.95 4.33 5.51
C THR A 160 7.06 3.87 4.35
N THR A 161 7.52 2.89 3.58
CA THR A 161 6.83 2.38 2.39
C THR A 161 6.18 1.03 2.66
N VAL A 162 4.89 0.89 2.35
CA VAL A 162 4.21 -0.41 2.37
C VAL A 162 4.28 -1.04 0.99
N LEU A 163 4.91 -2.21 0.88
CA LEU A 163 4.95 -3.00 -0.34
C LEU A 163 3.70 -3.89 -0.41
N ALA A 164 2.94 -3.77 -1.49
CA ALA A 164 1.67 -4.47 -1.67
C ALA A 164 1.55 -5.03 -3.09
N GLY A 165 0.67 -6.00 -3.30
CA GLY A 165 0.42 -6.58 -4.63
C GLY A 165 0.06 -8.07 -4.59
N PRO A 166 -0.47 -8.64 -5.68
CA PRO A 166 -0.84 -10.05 -5.74
C PRO A 166 0.31 -11.03 -5.55
N SER A 167 0.00 -12.30 -5.33
CA SER A 167 1.04 -13.35 -5.33
C SER A 167 1.66 -13.52 -6.72
N GLY A 168 2.94 -13.88 -6.80
CA GLY A 168 3.62 -14.18 -8.08
C GLY A 168 4.06 -12.97 -8.91
N VAL A 169 3.72 -11.75 -8.52
CA VAL A 169 4.09 -10.50 -9.25
C VAL A 169 5.56 -10.08 -9.08
N GLY A 170 6.30 -10.73 -8.18
CA GLY A 170 7.73 -10.47 -7.95
C GLY A 170 8.05 -9.50 -6.80
N LYS A 171 7.12 -9.30 -5.84
CA LYS A 171 7.40 -8.54 -4.60
C LYS A 171 8.64 -9.04 -3.88
N SER A 172 8.79 -10.35 -3.68
CA SER A 172 9.94 -10.90 -2.96
C SER A 172 11.25 -10.67 -3.68
N THR A 173 11.25 -10.79 -5.01
CA THR A 173 12.42 -10.47 -5.85
C THR A 173 12.80 -9.01 -5.71
N LEU A 174 11.82 -8.10 -5.78
CA LEU A 174 12.05 -6.66 -5.58
C LEU A 174 12.57 -6.35 -4.16
N THR A 175 11.98 -6.96 -3.13
CA THR A 175 12.44 -6.84 -1.74
C THR A 175 13.90 -7.25 -1.60
N ASN A 176 14.31 -8.38 -2.18
CA ASN A 176 15.71 -8.82 -2.11
C ASN A 176 16.65 -7.91 -2.92
N ALA A 177 16.21 -7.36 -4.05
CA ALA A 177 17.01 -6.41 -4.82
C ALA A 177 17.19 -5.07 -4.06
N ILE A 178 16.15 -4.60 -3.36
CA ILE A 178 16.19 -3.38 -2.56
C ILE A 178 16.99 -3.60 -1.27
N HIS A 179 16.73 -4.71 -0.58
CA HIS A 179 17.32 -5.08 0.70
C HIS A 179 17.91 -6.50 0.62
N PRO A 180 19.15 -6.67 0.13
CA PRO A 180 19.77 -7.99 -0.03
C PRO A 180 19.86 -8.79 1.28
N GLN A 181 19.92 -8.10 2.41
CA GLN A 181 19.95 -8.73 3.74
C GLN A 181 18.59 -9.33 4.16
N ALA A 182 17.48 -9.02 3.48
CA ALA A 182 16.16 -9.58 3.75
C ALA A 182 16.13 -11.11 3.61
N SER A 183 16.98 -11.67 2.72
CA SER A 183 17.10 -13.10 2.46
C SER A 183 15.76 -13.83 2.25
N MET A 184 14.79 -13.21 1.56
CA MET A 184 13.49 -13.81 1.37
C MET A 184 13.54 -14.96 0.34
N GLU A 185 12.80 -16.04 0.58
CA GLU A 185 12.67 -17.14 -0.39
C GLU A 185 11.99 -16.67 -1.70
N THR A 186 12.64 -16.87 -2.84
CA THR A 186 12.13 -16.56 -4.19
C THR A 186 11.83 -17.84 -4.97
N GLY A 187 10.62 -18.00 -5.53
CA GLY A 187 10.22 -19.16 -6.35
C GLY A 187 8.69 -19.34 -6.47
N ASP A 188 8.24 -20.23 -7.38
CA ASP A 188 6.82 -20.42 -7.76
C ASP A 188 5.89 -20.88 -6.63
N ILE A 189 6.46 -21.41 -5.56
CA ILE A 189 5.77 -21.64 -4.31
C ILE A 189 6.74 -21.13 -3.26
N SER A 190 6.56 -19.87 -2.83
CA SER A 190 7.03 -19.45 -1.50
C SER A 190 6.53 -20.55 -0.56
N ARG A 191 7.42 -21.43 -0.11
CA ARG A 191 7.07 -22.44 0.87
C ARG A 191 6.66 -21.60 2.05
N LYS A 192 5.35 -21.59 2.26
CA LYS A 192 4.69 -20.96 3.40
C LYS A 192 5.59 -21.24 4.59
N ILE A 193 6.29 -20.21 5.07
CA ILE A 193 6.74 -20.19 6.45
C ILE A 193 5.52 -20.64 7.22
N GLU A 194 5.63 -21.79 7.89
CA GLU A 194 4.57 -22.52 8.57
C GLU A 194 3.80 -21.62 9.54
N ARG A 195 2.89 -20.82 9.02
CA ARG A 195 2.00 -19.95 9.79
C ARG A 195 0.62 -20.13 9.22
N GLY A 196 -0.20 -20.74 10.07
CA GLY A 196 -1.42 -21.43 9.73
C GLY A 196 -2.44 -20.61 8.95
N LYS A 197 -3.38 -21.38 8.41
CA LYS A 197 -4.46 -21.06 7.50
C LYS A 197 -5.38 -19.89 7.89
N HIS A 198 -5.22 -19.27 9.06
CA HIS A 198 -6.04 -18.15 9.55
C HIS A 198 -5.34 -17.23 10.59
N THR A 199 -4.00 -17.13 10.61
CA THR A 199 -3.32 -16.25 11.59
C THR A 199 -3.04 -14.85 11.03
N THR A 200 -3.50 -13.83 11.75
CA THR A 200 -3.20 -12.41 11.54
C THR A 200 -1.70 -12.23 11.31
N ARG A 201 -1.30 -12.00 10.05
CA ARG A 201 0.09 -11.76 9.66
C ARG A 201 0.62 -10.60 10.50
N HIS A 202 1.59 -10.85 11.37
CA HIS A 202 2.26 -9.80 12.12
C HIS A 202 2.92 -8.84 11.11
N SER A 203 2.52 -7.58 11.12
CA SER A 203 3.19 -6.52 10.38
C SER A 203 4.61 -6.34 10.93
N GLU A 204 5.60 -6.22 10.06
CA GLU A 204 7.00 -5.99 10.41
C GLU A 204 7.58 -4.94 9.45
N LEU A 205 8.36 -4.00 9.99
CA LEU A 205 9.10 -3.02 9.21
C LEU A 205 10.57 -3.43 9.15
N PHE A 206 11.10 -3.53 7.93
CA PHE A 206 12.51 -3.64 7.65
C PHE A 206 13.13 -2.25 7.63
N PHE A 207 14.19 -2.06 8.41
CA PHE A 207 15.06 -0.89 8.31
C PHE A 207 15.93 -1.04 7.05
N LEU A 208 15.90 -0.05 6.17
CA LEU A 208 16.74 -0.05 4.96
C LEU A 208 17.96 0.84 5.16
N GLU A 209 17.72 2.07 5.60
CA GLU A 209 18.71 3.11 5.89
C GLU A 209 18.05 4.16 6.81
N GLU A 210 18.80 5.18 7.23
CA GLU A 210 18.31 6.20 8.15
C GLU A 210 17.01 6.85 7.64
N GLY A 211 15.93 6.73 8.42
CA GLY A 211 14.61 7.26 8.07
C GLY A 211 13.84 6.46 7.02
N THR A 212 14.42 5.41 6.45
CA THR A 212 13.81 4.59 5.39
C THR A 212 13.39 3.23 5.92
N TYR A 213 12.10 2.93 5.82
CA TYR A 213 11.52 1.67 6.28
C TYR A 213 10.66 1.04 5.19
N MET A 214 10.63 -0.28 5.14
CA MET A 214 9.78 -1.03 4.23
C MET A 214 8.94 -2.04 5.02
N MET A 215 7.64 -2.09 4.77
CA MET A 215 6.77 -3.15 5.26
C MET A 215 6.45 -4.09 4.10
N ASP A 216 6.83 -5.36 4.20
CA ASP A 216 6.29 -6.36 3.28
C ASP A 216 4.91 -6.80 3.75
N THR A 217 3.94 -6.75 2.84
CA THR A 217 2.61 -7.27 3.08
C THR A 217 2.43 -8.51 2.23
N PRO A 218 2.00 -9.63 2.81
CA PRO A 218 1.99 -10.82 1.98
C PRO A 218 0.79 -10.73 1.03
N GLY A 219 0.95 -11.29 -0.16
CA GLY A 219 0.11 -10.91 -1.30
C GLY A 219 -1.39 -11.06 -1.04
N PHE A 220 -2.17 -10.15 -1.64
CA PHE A 220 -3.63 -10.20 -1.65
C PHE A 220 -4.13 -10.84 -2.94
N SER A 221 -5.14 -11.71 -2.84
CA SER A 221 -5.83 -12.28 -4.00
C SER A 221 -7.19 -11.62 -4.26
N SER A 222 -7.73 -10.95 -3.25
CA SER A 222 -8.98 -10.21 -3.32
C SER A 222 -8.91 -8.99 -2.41
N ILE A 223 -9.42 -7.88 -2.90
CA ILE A 223 -9.66 -6.65 -2.15
C ILE A 223 -11.11 -6.30 -2.35
N PHE A 224 -11.77 -5.90 -1.28
CA PHE A 224 -13.13 -5.38 -1.34
C PHE A 224 -13.05 -3.86 -1.19
N PRO A 225 -13.92 -3.09 -1.87
CA PRO A 225 -14.07 -1.68 -1.60
C PRO A 225 -14.33 -1.50 -0.11
N PRO A 226 -13.64 -0.55 0.53
CA PRO A 226 -13.80 -0.34 1.95
C PRO A 226 -15.24 0.13 2.23
N ASP A 227 -15.70 -0.01 3.46
CA ASP A 227 -17.12 0.23 3.79
C ASP A 227 -17.47 1.72 3.68
N MET A 228 -18.12 2.10 2.58
CA MET A 228 -18.40 3.47 2.19
C MET A 228 -19.73 3.54 1.45
N GLU A 229 -20.27 4.74 1.32
CA GLU A 229 -21.44 4.95 0.48
C GLU A 229 -21.08 4.91 -1.01
N ALA A 230 -21.99 4.42 -1.84
CA ALA A 230 -21.72 4.26 -3.28
C ALA A 230 -21.46 5.61 -3.97
N ASP A 231 -22.12 6.68 -3.52
CA ASP A 231 -21.95 8.05 -4.01
C ASP A 231 -20.60 8.69 -3.63
N GLU A 232 -19.95 8.20 -2.56
CA GLU A 232 -18.61 8.63 -2.16
C GLU A 232 -17.52 8.07 -3.11
N LEU A 233 -17.79 6.95 -3.81
CA LEU A 233 -16.78 6.23 -4.59
C LEU A 233 -16.08 7.12 -5.62
N LYS A 234 -16.81 8.03 -6.27
CA LYS A 234 -16.26 8.93 -7.30
C LYS A 234 -15.13 9.81 -6.77
N GLY A 235 -15.15 10.15 -5.48
CA GLY A 235 -14.13 10.96 -4.83
C GLY A 235 -12.77 10.26 -4.73
N TYR A 236 -12.74 8.94 -4.94
CA TYR A 236 -11.52 8.12 -4.92
C TYR A 236 -11.02 7.75 -6.32
N PHE A 237 -11.56 8.41 -7.35
CA PHE A 237 -11.06 8.42 -8.73
C PHE A 237 -10.56 9.83 -9.07
N PRO A 238 -9.30 10.15 -8.75
CA PRO A 238 -8.78 11.53 -8.84
C PRO A 238 -8.94 12.16 -10.22
N GLU A 239 -8.94 11.34 -11.28
CA GLU A 239 -9.09 11.80 -12.65
C GLU A 239 -10.49 12.30 -13.02
N PHE A 240 -11.51 12.04 -12.19
CA PHE A 240 -12.88 12.49 -12.44
C PHE A 240 -13.09 13.95 -12.07
N ALA A 241 -12.39 14.46 -11.04
CA ALA A 241 -12.59 15.80 -10.49
C ALA A 241 -12.51 16.90 -11.58
N ARG A 242 -11.59 16.76 -12.53
CA ARG A 242 -11.41 17.72 -13.66
C ARG A 242 -12.57 17.77 -14.65
N PHE A 243 -13.50 16.82 -14.60
CA PHE A 243 -14.64 16.73 -15.53
C PHE A 243 -16.00 16.85 -14.83
N GLU A 244 -16.03 16.99 -13.51
CA GLU A 244 -17.28 17.12 -12.76
C GLU A 244 -18.05 18.41 -13.13
N ASP A 245 -17.35 19.50 -13.46
CA ASP A 245 -17.96 20.76 -13.93
C ASP A 245 -18.75 20.61 -15.24
N GLY A 246 -18.45 19.57 -16.03
CA GLY A 246 -19.19 19.22 -17.23
C GLY A 246 -20.48 18.43 -16.97
N CYS A 247 -20.78 18.07 -15.71
CA CYS A 247 -21.99 17.34 -15.37
C CYS A 247 -23.18 18.29 -15.21
N ARG A 248 -24.32 17.94 -15.83
CA ARG A 248 -25.54 18.75 -15.72
C ARG A 248 -26.15 18.74 -14.31
N PHE A 249 -26.05 17.61 -13.61
CA PHE A 249 -26.70 17.39 -12.32
C PHE A 249 -25.74 17.55 -11.17
N LEU A 250 -26.13 18.34 -10.17
CA LEU A 250 -25.46 18.39 -8.88
C LEU A 250 -25.55 17.01 -8.22
N GLY A 251 -24.42 16.45 -7.78
CA GLY A 251 -24.39 15.10 -7.19
C GLY A 251 -24.35 13.95 -8.22
N CYS A 252 -24.01 14.22 -9.48
CA CYS A 252 -23.75 13.19 -10.48
C CYS A 252 -22.78 12.12 -9.93
N VAL A 253 -23.17 10.85 -10.04
CA VAL A 253 -22.34 9.68 -9.73
C VAL A 253 -21.77 9.04 -11.00
N HIS A 254 -21.95 9.67 -12.16
CA HIS A 254 -21.34 9.27 -13.43
C HIS A 254 -21.70 7.87 -13.93
N VAL A 255 -22.84 7.29 -13.52
CA VAL A 255 -23.27 5.96 -13.99
C VAL A 255 -24.48 6.10 -14.91
N GLY A 256 -25.65 6.41 -14.35
CA GLY A 256 -26.94 6.46 -15.07
C GLY A 256 -27.24 7.80 -15.77
N GLU A 257 -26.50 8.86 -15.46
CA GLU A 257 -26.80 10.23 -15.88
C GLU A 257 -26.53 10.47 -17.36
N ARG A 258 -27.46 11.06 -18.11
CA ARG A 258 -27.28 11.24 -19.57
C ARG A 258 -26.23 12.30 -19.93
N ASP A 259 -26.26 13.44 -19.26
CA ASP A 259 -25.39 14.60 -19.53
C ASP A 259 -24.28 14.64 -18.46
N CYS A 260 -23.16 13.96 -18.72
CA CYS A 260 -22.10 13.70 -17.74
C CYS A 260 -20.70 13.93 -18.32
N GLY A 261 -20.00 14.96 -17.82
CA GLY A 261 -18.66 15.31 -18.28
C GLY A 261 -17.62 14.19 -18.14
N VAL A 262 -17.73 13.34 -17.10
CA VAL A 262 -16.85 12.16 -16.96
C VAL A 262 -17.07 11.16 -18.10
N LYS A 263 -18.33 10.89 -18.49
CA LYS A 263 -18.62 9.97 -19.60
C LYS A 263 -18.21 10.55 -20.95
N ASP A 264 -18.33 11.86 -21.11
CA ASP A 264 -17.82 12.55 -22.29
C ASP A 264 -16.28 12.45 -22.37
N ALA A 265 -15.59 12.60 -21.24
CA ALA A 265 -14.14 12.42 -21.16
C ALA A 265 -13.70 10.98 -21.45
N VAL A 266 -14.50 9.97 -21.06
CA VAL A 266 -14.28 8.56 -21.47
C VAL A 266 -14.39 8.42 -22.98
N ASN A 267 -15.44 8.98 -23.60
CA ASN A 267 -15.64 8.93 -25.05
C ASN A 267 -14.52 9.64 -25.84
N GLN A 268 -13.89 10.64 -25.24
CA GLN A 268 -12.78 11.41 -25.82
C GLN A 268 -11.40 10.77 -25.56
N GLY A 269 -11.31 9.72 -24.73
CA GLY A 269 -10.05 9.06 -24.37
C GLY A 269 -9.21 9.82 -23.32
N GLU A 270 -9.80 10.80 -22.66
CA GLU A 270 -9.20 11.56 -21.56
C GLU A 270 -9.26 10.79 -20.23
N VAL A 271 -10.31 9.98 -20.05
CA VAL A 271 -10.44 8.98 -18.98
C VAL A 271 -10.36 7.60 -19.62
N SER A 272 -9.56 6.70 -19.05
CA SER A 272 -9.47 5.34 -19.55
C SER A 272 -10.81 4.60 -19.40
N ILE A 273 -11.24 3.91 -20.46
CA ILE A 273 -12.43 3.06 -20.44
C ILE A 273 -12.32 1.99 -19.34
N SER A 274 -11.14 1.37 -19.19
CA SER A 274 -10.93 0.31 -18.17
C SER A 274 -11.12 0.82 -16.74
N ARG A 275 -10.66 2.05 -16.45
CA ARG A 275 -10.82 2.71 -15.15
C ARG A 275 -12.29 3.01 -14.88
N TYR A 276 -12.99 3.56 -15.88
CA TYR A 276 -14.41 3.86 -15.77
C TYR A 276 -15.29 2.60 -15.61
N GLU A 277 -15.00 1.52 -16.34
CA GLU A 277 -15.69 0.24 -16.17
C GLU A 277 -15.49 -0.35 -14.77
N ASN A 278 -14.27 -0.29 -14.23
CA ASN A 278 -13.98 -0.71 -12.87
C ASN A 278 -14.68 0.15 -11.82
N TYR A 279 -14.78 1.46 -12.06
CA TYR A 279 -15.58 2.38 -11.24
C TYR A 279 -17.04 1.93 -11.19
N VAL A 280 -17.68 1.73 -12.35
CA VAL A 280 -19.09 1.31 -12.43
C VAL A 280 -19.31 -0.05 -11.73
N LEU A 281 -18.38 -1.00 -11.92
CA LEU A 281 -18.46 -2.30 -11.26
C LEU A 281 -18.43 -2.15 -9.72
N MET A 282 -17.47 -1.38 -9.20
CA MET A 282 -17.37 -1.13 -7.76
C MET A 282 -18.58 -0.35 -7.21
N TYR A 283 -19.11 0.60 -7.99
CA TYR A 283 -20.30 1.38 -7.62
C TYR A 283 -21.52 0.46 -7.44
N GLU A 284 -21.78 -0.41 -8.42
CA GLU A 284 -22.89 -1.36 -8.35
C GLU A 284 -22.69 -2.39 -7.22
N GLU A 285 -21.46 -2.82 -6.94
CA GLU A 285 -21.17 -3.65 -5.78
C GLU A 285 -21.51 -2.96 -4.45
N LEU A 286 -21.11 -1.69 -4.28
CA LEU A 286 -21.41 -0.91 -3.08
C LEU A 286 -22.92 -0.69 -2.92
N LYS A 287 -23.62 -0.35 -4.01
CA LYS A 287 -25.08 -0.15 -4.02
C LYS A 287 -25.85 -1.42 -3.67
N ASN A 288 -25.34 -2.59 -4.06
CA ASN A 288 -25.98 -3.88 -3.80
C ASN A 288 -25.58 -4.52 -2.45
N ARG A 289 -24.65 -3.92 -1.69
CA ARG A 289 -24.36 -4.35 -0.32
C ARG A 289 -25.57 -4.03 0.56
N ARG A 290 -26.29 -5.07 0.99
CA ARG A 290 -27.31 -4.93 2.04
C ARG A 290 -26.63 -4.43 3.31
N ARG A 291 -26.95 -3.21 3.74
CA ARG A 291 -26.69 -2.76 5.11
C ARG A 291 -27.57 -3.60 6.03
N TYR A 292 -26.96 -4.51 6.78
CA TYR A 292 -27.61 -5.22 7.89
C TYR A 292 -27.20 -4.58 9.20
#